data_AF-A0A7J4U2B0-F1
#
_entry.id   AF-A0A7J4U2B0-F1
#
_cell.length_a   1.000
_cell.length_b   1.000
_cell.length_c   1.000
_cell.angle_alpha   90.00
_cell.angle_beta   90.00
_cell.angle_gamma   90.00
#
_symmetry.space_group_name_H-M   'P 1'
#
loop_
_entity.id
_entity.type
_entity.pdbx_description
1 polymer ?
#
loop_
_entity_poly.entity_id
_entity_poly.type
_entity_poly.pdbx_seq_one_letter_code
_entity_poly.pdbx_strand_id
1 'polypeptide(L)'
;INNGDGTFGNWATLWHQPALDAAGLDFNSVSALKPYPTSWDGDLSTLTGQATLLRDFISANASHWFIRLTNGADSNVPPCGAVNINDPQSPVRCEIVPEMDTGDSLVVTGAVSNRTNVPWDADPVALQVDIDNNGQFLGAQETAFAGRPTISDGEARYEYNWTWFSQYSSGTYGMRVDFTNSAYYYTGNSTTLAQTGAYINVTVVGTTDFLTTSVPRLYRNSTTTIQAKLVDNALRPVPDQAVNWTWSGDGRTGVNFTDANGLFEVPFNVSANDPLGQFTLTFAFGGNPLLKGSNVIEDVWIVSRTYMAVVDSDPSFRQSGDRWDFTAQVKDDGKTRDRDAIGSALDGATPPSGGLVDVIFEGTDFDGVQHRQHIATLAPSAGLISLPEPQPDGSHLCFYDANGDGFADRDLDKNGLSREESVGCLRADITPLDPQLLREDPESFLPDGFGPVDVILRFEENLPNEGCAPLDVTTLGIQGVWDACTSVPGNDHFRVVMTHNANGFALIGRTSLDVDD
;
A
#
# COMPACT_ATOMS: atom_id res chain seq x y z
N ILE A 1 -32.16 -3.80 -26.20
CA ILE A 1 -33.56 -4.15 -25.92
C ILE A 1 -33.80 -3.76 -24.46
N ASN A 2 -34.53 -2.68 -24.12
CA ASN A 2 -35.88 -2.29 -24.57
C ASN A 2 -36.14 -0.83 -24.13
N ASN A 3 -36.99 -0.02 -24.78
CA ASN A 3 -37.17 1.38 -24.34
C ASN A 3 -38.50 1.69 -23.63
N GLY A 4 -39.21 0.70 -23.07
CA GLY A 4 -40.41 0.94 -22.24
C GLY A 4 -41.66 1.44 -22.99
N ASP A 5 -41.46 2.15 -24.09
CA ASP A 5 -42.38 2.38 -25.21
C ASP A 5 -41.63 2.39 -26.56
N GLY A 6 -40.32 2.70 -26.53
CA GLY A 6 -39.49 2.94 -27.68
C GLY A 6 -38.47 1.86 -28.01
N THR A 7 -37.78 2.19 -29.06
CA THR A 7 -37.38 1.36 -30.17
C THR A 7 -35.95 0.82 -30.06
N PHE A 8 -35.69 -0.23 -30.84
CA PHE A 8 -34.46 -1.02 -30.83
C PHE A 8 -33.17 -0.17 -30.89
N GLY A 9 -32.54 0.08 -29.72
CA GLY A 9 -31.36 0.96 -29.68
C GLY A 9 -30.83 1.40 -28.32
N ASN A 10 -31.60 1.37 -27.22
CA ASN A 10 -31.05 1.76 -25.91
C ASN A 10 -30.37 0.58 -25.20
N TRP A 11 -29.05 0.71 -25.02
CA TRP A 11 -28.18 0.12 -23.99
C TRP A 11 -28.54 -1.28 -23.47
N ALA A 12 -28.61 -2.29 -24.34
CA ALA A 12 -28.66 -3.68 -23.86
C ALA A 12 -27.40 -4.42 -24.24
N THR A 13 -26.83 -5.11 -23.26
CA THR A 13 -25.63 -5.92 -23.43
C THR A 13 -26.00 -7.35 -23.80
N LEU A 14 -25.46 -7.85 -24.91
CA LEU A 14 -25.61 -9.23 -25.34
C LEU A 14 -24.38 -10.05 -24.92
N TRP A 15 -24.60 -11.16 -24.23
CA TRP A 15 -23.57 -12.07 -23.74
C TRP A 15 -23.64 -13.41 -24.49
N HIS A 16 -22.49 -14.02 -24.79
CA HIS A 16 -22.44 -15.33 -25.43
C HIS A 16 -22.32 -16.43 -24.37
N GLN A 17 -23.44 -17.12 -24.07
CA GLN A 17 -23.52 -18.14 -23.03
C GLN A 17 -22.49 -19.28 -23.21
N PRO A 18 -22.27 -19.82 -24.42
CA PRO A 18 -21.29 -20.90 -24.58
C PRO A 18 -19.85 -20.48 -24.20
N ALA A 19 -19.49 -19.20 -24.40
CA ALA A 19 -18.18 -18.69 -23.97
C ALA A 19 -18.12 -18.52 -22.44
N LEU A 20 -19.21 -18.07 -21.81
CA LEU A 20 -19.29 -17.99 -20.35
C LEU A 20 -19.17 -19.38 -19.71
N ASP A 21 -19.90 -20.37 -20.24
CA ASP A 21 -19.85 -21.77 -19.77
C ASP A 21 -18.43 -22.35 -19.91
N ALA A 22 -17.77 -22.10 -21.04
CA ALA A 22 -16.39 -22.54 -21.28
C ALA A 22 -15.38 -21.88 -20.33
N ALA A 23 -15.62 -20.63 -19.91
CA ALA A 23 -14.82 -19.91 -18.95
C ALA A 23 -15.19 -20.20 -17.48
N GLY A 24 -16.26 -20.96 -17.23
CA GLY A 24 -16.77 -21.23 -15.88
C GLY A 24 -17.36 -19.99 -15.19
N LEU A 25 -17.87 -19.03 -15.97
CA LEU A 25 -18.44 -17.77 -15.48
C LEU A 25 -19.97 -17.83 -15.44
N ASP A 26 -20.55 -17.34 -14.34
CA ASP A 26 -22.01 -17.21 -14.20
C ASP A 26 -22.52 -15.90 -14.84
N PHE A 27 -23.53 -16.02 -15.70
CA PHE A 27 -24.12 -14.88 -16.41
C PHE A 27 -24.66 -13.80 -15.46
N ASN A 28 -25.38 -14.18 -14.39
CA ASN A 28 -25.97 -13.20 -13.48
C ASN A 28 -24.90 -12.40 -12.73
N SER A 29 -23.76 -13.04 -12.44
CA SER A 29 -22.62 -12.43 -11.77
C SER A 29 -21.89 -11.43 -12.68
N VAL A 30 -21.54 -11.83 -13.91
CA VAL A 30 -20.77 -10.97 -14.84
C VAL A 30 -21.61 -9.84 -15.43
N SER A 31 -22.93 -10.00 -15.49
CA SER A 31 -23.84 -9.02 -16.06
C SER A 31 -24.50 -8.09 -15.04
N ALA A 32 -24.22 -8.26 -13.74
CA ALA A 32 -24.91 -7.57 -12.65
C ALA A 32 -24.92 -6.03 -12.75
N LEU A 33 -23.83 -5.45 -13.29
CA LEU A 33 -23.67 -4.00 -13.46
C LEU A 33 -24.03 -3.51 -14.86
N LYS A 34 -24.50 -4.39 -15.75
CA LYS A 34 -24.80 -4.06 -17.14
C LYS A 34 -26.30 -3.77 -17.32
N PRO A 35 -26.67 -2.79 -18.16
CA PRO A 35 -28.06 -2.51 -18.44
C PRO A 35 -28.69 -3.59 -19.32
N TYR A 36 -29.88 -4.03 -18.94
CA TYR A 36 -30.72 -4.99 -19.69
C TYR A 36 -29.94 -6.18 -20.28
N PRO A 37 -29.13 -6.91 -19.48
CA PRO A 37 -28.26 -7.93 -20.02
C PRO A 37 -29.08 -9.10 -20.56
N THR A 38 -28.68 -9.63 -21.70
CA THR A 38 -29.33 -10.76 -22.35
C THR A 38 -28.29 -11.83 -22.65
N SER A 39 -28.59 -13.07 -22.27
CA SER A 39 -27.76 -14.23 -22.59
C SER A 39 -28.21 -14.82 -23.93
N TRP A 40 -27.28 -15.04 -24.85
CA TRP A 40 -27.48 -15.64 -26.16
C TRP A 40 -26.76 -16.98 -26.26
N ASP A 41 -27.45 -17.98 -26.79
CA ASP A 41 -26.99 -19.37 -26.90
C ASP A 41 -26.00 -19.64 -28.05
N GLY A 42 -25.70 -18.62 -28.86
CA GLY A 42 -24.80 -18.74 -30.01
C GLY A 42 -25.48 -19.15 -31.31
N ASP A 43 -26.78 -19.48 -31.30
CA ASP A 43 -27.55 -19.77 -32.51
C ASP A 43 -28.25 -18.49 -33.01
N LEU A 44 -27.91 -18.04 -34.21
CA LEU A 44 -28.54 -16.85 -34.82
C LEU A 44 -30.06 -17.03 -34.99
N SER A 45 -30.55 -18.27 -35.14
CA SER A 45 -31.97 -18.57 -35.33
C SER A 45 -32.82 -18.22 -34.11
N THR A 46 -32.24 -18.21 -32.91
CA THR A 46 -32.92 -17.93 -31.64
C THR A 46 -33.05 -16.44 -31.34
N LEU A 47 -32.30 -15.59 -32.06
CA LEU A 47 -32.46 -14.14 -32.07
C LEU A 47 -33.77 -13.75 -32.75
N THR A 48 -34.86 -13.71 -31.98
CA THR A 48 -36.23 -13.45 -32.47
C THR A 48 -36.71 -12.03 -32.20
N GLY A 49 -37.87 -11.67 -32.77
CA GLY A 49 -38.43 -10.33 -32.63
C GLY A 49 -37.50 -9.28 -33.26
N GLN A 50 -37.17 -8.25 -32.49
CA GLN A 50 -36.27 -7.20 -32.98
C GLN A 50 -34.80 -7.66 -33.03
N ALA A 51 -34.39 -8.65 -32.20
CA ALA A 51 -33.03 -9.21 -32.21
C ALA A 51 -32.62 -9.87 -33.53
N THR A 52 -33.59 -10.20 -34.38
CA THR A 52 -33.36 -10.68 -35.75
C THR A 52 -32.49 -9.72 -36.57
N LEU A 53 -32.52 -8.40 -36.28
CA LEU A 53 -31.69 -7.39 -36.96
C LEU A 53 -30.18 -7.53 -36.68
N LEU A 54 -29.78 -8.32 -35.67
CA LEU A 54 -28.37 -8.55 -35.36
C LEU A 54 -27.74 -9.68 -36.21
N ARG A 55 -28.56 -10.54 -36.83
CA ARG A 55 -28.12 -11.80 -37.44
C ARG A 55 -27.07 -11.63 -38.55
N ASP A 56 -27.12 -10.52 -39.27
CA ASP A 56 -26.19 -10.22 -40.37
C ASP A 56 -24.89 -9.58 -39.89
N PHE A 57 -24.81 -9.22 -38.60
CA PHE A 57 -23.74 -8.40 -38.04
C PHE A 57 -22.91 -9.09 -36.98
N ILE A 58 -23.42 -10.14 -36.34
CA ILE A 58 -22.69 -10.85 -35.29
C ILE A 58 -22.53 -12.33 -35.63
N SER A 59 -21.37 -12.86 -35.28
CA SER A 59 -21.20 -14.28 -34.98
C SER A 59 -20.19 -14.42 -33.85
N ALA A 60 -20.15 -15.58 -33.21
CA ALA A 60 -19.20 -15.84 -32.13
C ALA A 60 -18.71 -17.28 -32.20
N ASN A 61 -17.53 -17.51 -31.65
CA ASN A 61 -17.05 -18.85 -31.31
C ASN A 61 -16.69 -18.89 -29.81
N ALA A 62 -15.97 -19.93 -29.38
CA ALA A 62 -15.62 -20.10 -27.97
C ALA A 62 -14.70 -18.99 -27.40
N SER A 63 -14.01 -18.22 -28.26
CA SER A 63 -13.02 -17.23 -27.82
C SER A 63 -13.14 -15.84 -28.47
N HIS A 64 -13.86 -15.70 -29.58
CA HIS A 64 -13.95 -14.44 -30.32
C HIS A 64 -15.39 -14.08 -30.67
N TRP A 65 -15.67 -12.79 -30.59
CA TRP A 65 -16.77 -12.16 -31.29
C TRP A 65 -16.31 -11.68 -32.67
N PHE A 66 -17.17 -11.83 -33.66
CA PHE A 66 -17.00 -11.28 -34.99
C PHE A 66 -18.13 -10.30 -35.26
N ILE A 67 -17.77 -9.02 -35.44
CA ILE A 67 -18.71 -7.93 -35.68
C ILE A 67 -18.48 -7.38 -37.07
N ARG A 68 -19.52 -7.36 -37.89
CA ARG A 68 -19.47 -6.78 -39.23
C ARG A 68 -19.60 -5.27 -39.15
N LEU A 69 -18.59 -4.59 -39.67
CA LEU A 69 -18.58 -3.14 -39.83
C LEU A 69 -19.46 -2.72 -41.01
N THR A 70 -20.18 -1.60 -40.87
CA THR A 70 -20.96 -1.00 -41.95
C THR A 70 -20.19 0.12 -42.64
N ASN A 71 -20.41 0.25 -43.94
CA ASN A 71 -19.89 1.33 -44.77
C ASN A 71 -21.03 2.33 -45.06
N GLY A 72 -20.73 3.60 -45.31
CA GLY A 72 -21.71 4.66 -45.57
C GLY A 72 -22.66 4.44 -46.76
N ALA A 73 -22.40 3.49 -47.65
CA ALA A 73 -23.33 3.12 -48.73
C ALA A 73 -24.16 1.84 -48.45
N ASP A 74 -24.00 1.20 -47.30
CA ASP A 74 -24.79 0.03 -46.94
C ASP A 74 -26.18 0.45 -46.42
N SER A 75 -27.23 -0.13 -47.00
CA SER A 75 -28.60 0.09 -46.55
C SER A 75 -29.02 -0.91 -45.46
N ASN A 76 -28.29 -2.02 -45.32
CA ASN A 76 -28.49 -2.96 -44.23
C ASN A 76 -27.63 -2.49 -43.05
N VAL A 77 -28.27 -1.95 -42.02
CA VAL A 77 -27.59 -1.45 -40.83
C VAL A 77 -28.11 -2.17 -39.58
N PRO A 78 -27.26 -2.35 -38.56
CA PRO A 78 -27.70 -2.87 -37.28
C PRO A 78 -28.58 -1.82 -36.57
N PRO A 79 -29.14 -2.15 -35.41
CA PRO A 79 -30.02 -1.25 -34.65
C PRO A 79 -29.34 0.09 -34.32
N CYS A 80 -30.13 1.17 -34.28
CA CYS A 80 -29.60 2.51 -34.07
C CYS A 80 -29.90 3.04 -32.67
N GLY A 81 -28.89 3.59 -31.99
CA GLY A 81 -29.01 4.16 -30.65
C GLY A 81 -27.89 5.14 -30.34
N ALA A 82 -27.98 5.81 -29.19
CA ALA A 82 -26.87 6.59 -28.65
C ALA A 82 -25.63 5.67 -28.46
N VAL A 83 -24.42 6.22 -28.57
CA VAL A 83 -23.16 5.45 -28.62
C VAL A 83 -22.32 5.48 -27.34
N ASN A 84 -22.57 6.43 -26.45
CA ASN A 84 -21.98 6.46 -25.12
C ASN A 84 -23.04 6.24 -24.02
N ILE A 85 -22.84 5.19 -23.21
CA ILE A 85 -23.75 4.81 -22.12
C ILE A 85 -23.87 5.87 -21.03
N ASN A 86 -22.82 6.66 -20.82
CA ASN A 86 -22.79 7.74 -19.83
C ASN A 86 -23.29 9.08 -20.39
N ASP A 87 -23.54 9.15 -21.70
CA ASP A 87 -24.08 10.33 -22.36
C ASP A 87 -25.28 9.94 -23.26
N PRO A 88 -26.51 9.99 -22.72
CA PRO A 88 -27.73 9.76 -23.49
C PRO A 88 -27.98 10.75 -24.64
N GLN A 89 -27.21 11.84 -24.73
CA GLN A 89 -27.24 12.80 -25.84
C GLN A 89 -26.14 12.57 -26.87
N SER A 90 -25.32 11.53 -26.68
CA SER A 90 -24.31 11.14 -27.66
C SER A 90 -24.95 10.83 -29.03
N PRO A 91 -24.17 10.97 -30.13
CA PRO A 91 -24.69 10.77 -31.47
C PRO A 91 -25.39 9.42 -31.65
N VAL A 92 -26.55 9.41 -32.29
CA VAL A 92 -27.24 8.17 -32.64
C VAL A 92 -26.52 7.51 -33.82
N ARG A 93 -26.08 6.26 -33.64
CA ARG A 93 -25.46 5.45 -34.70
C ARG A 93 -26.09 4.08 -34.79
N CYS A 94 -26.08 3.55 -36.00
CA CYS A 94 -26.54 2.20 -36.33
C CYS A 94 -25.34 1.26 -36.35
N GLU A 95 -24.84 0.91 -35.17
CA GLU A 95 -23.64 0.08 -35.00
C GLU A 95 -23.75 -0.83 -33.76
N ILE A 96 -22.91 -1.86 -33.72
CA ILE A 96 -22.74 -2.72 -32.54
C ILE A 96 -21.46 -2.29 -31.85
N VAL A 97 -21.58 -1.83 -30.61
CA VAL A 97 -20.44 -1.35 -29.81
C VAL A 97 -19.90 -2.53 -29.00
N PRO A 98 -18.73 -3.11 -29.36
CA PRO A 98 -18.08 -4.08 -28.50
C PRO A 98 -17.65 -3.43 -27.19
N GLU A 99 -17.90 -4.14 -26.09
CA GLU A 99 -17.31 -3.84 -24.80
C GLU A 99 -16.06 -4.71 -24.61
N MET A 100 -14.92 -4.08 -24.33
CA MET A 100 -13.62 -4.73 -24.22
C MET A 100 -12.96 -4.33 -22.90
N ASP A 101 -12.34 -5.27 -22.21
CA ASP A 101 -11.58 -4.95 -21.01
C ASP A 101 -10.23 -4.31 -21.38
N THR A 102 -9.68 -3.47 -20.52
CA THR A 102 -8.25 -3.12 -20.63
C THR A 102 -7.41 -4.40 -20.62
N GLY A 103 -6.50 -4.50 -21.59
CA GLY A 103 -5.71 -5.68 -21.91
C GLY A 103 -6.21 -6.44 -23.14
N ASP A 104 -7.48 -6.28 -23.52
CA ASP A 104 -8.05 -6.97 -24.66
C ASP A 104 -7.51 -6.44 -25.98
N SER A 105 -7.57 -7.29 -27.00
CA SER A 105 -7.16 -6.96 -28.36
C SER A 105 -8.28 -7.24 -29.35
N LEU A 106 -8.35 -6.40 -30.38
CA LEU A 106 -9.22 -6.60 -31.52
C LEU A 106 -8.38 -6.67 -32.81
N VAL A 107 -8.96 -7.33 -33.81
CA VAL A 107 -8.39 -7.44 -35.15
C VAL A 107 -9.40 -6.87 -36.14
N VAL A 108 -9.00 -5.84 -36.88
CA VAL A 108 -9.82 -5.28 -37.96
C VAL A 108 -9.31 -5.80 -39.29
N THR A 109 -10.12 -6.61 -39.95
CA THR A 109 -9.82 -7.14 -41.29
C THR A 109 -10.81 -6.60 -42.32
N GLY A 110 -10.38 -6.57 -43.56
CA GLY A 110 -11.27 -6.26 -44.68
C GLY A 110 -10.58 -6.44 -46.02
N ALA A 111 -11.36 -6.29 -47.08
CA ALA A 111 -10.89 -6.34 -48.45
C ALA A 111 -11.31 -5.07 -49.19
N VAL A 112 -10.43 -4.60 -50.07
CA VAL A 112 -10.63 -3.40 -50.87
C VAL A 112 -10.69 -3.80 -52.33
N SER A 113 -11.73 -3.34 -53.02
CA SER A 113 -11.85 -3.50 -54.46
C SER A 113 -12.41 -2.23 -55.07
N ASN A 114 -12.13 -2.02 -56.35
CA ASN A 114 -12.75 -0.96 -57.11
C ASN A 114 -14.20 -1.35 -57.49
N ARG A 115 -14.93 -0.42 -58.12
CA ARG A 115 -16.33 -0.63 -58.53
C ARG A 115 -16.54 -1.84 -59.47
N THR A 116 -15.52 -2.30 -60.18
CA THR A 116 -15.59 -3.48 -61.05
C THR A 116 -15.23 -4.79 -60.34
N ASN A 117 -15.16 -4.77 -58.99
CA ASN A 117 -14.73 -5.88 -58.14
C ASN A 117 -13.30 -6.36 -58.43
N VAL A 118 -12.46 -5.47 -58.96
CA VAL A 118 -11.02 -5.76 -59.11
C VAL A 118 -10.33 -5.34 -57.81
N PRO A 119 -9.47 -6.19 -57.22
CA PRO A 119 -8.69 -5.85 -56.03
C PRO A 119 -7.96 -4.53 -56.16
N TRP A 120 -7.97 -3.71 -55.10
CA TRP A 120 -7.33 -2.40 -55.08
C TRP A 120 -6.29 -2.30 -53.96
N ASP A 121 -5.02 -2.43 -54.31
CA ASP A 121 -3.84 -2.36 -53.43
C ASP A 121 -2.95 -1.13 -53.69
N ALA A 122 -3.41 -0.23 -54.58
CA ALA A 122 -2.62 0.91 -55.04
C ALA A 122 -2.44 2.00 -53.97
N ASP A 123 -3.34 2.10 -53.00
CA ASP A 123 -3.39 3.18 -52.03
C ASP A 123 -3.47 2.65 -50.59
N PRO A 124 -2.86 3.34 -49.61
CA PRO A 124 -2.85 2.89 -48.24
C PRO A 124 -4.20 3.11 -47.55
N VAL A 125 -4.62 2.08 -46.83
CA VAL A 125 -5.71 2.09 -45.85
C VAL A 125 -5.11 2.33 -44.47
N ALA A 126 -5.85 2.99 -43.59
CA ALA A 126 -5.44 3.27 -42.23
C ALA A 126 -6.53 2.86 -41.23
N LEU A 127 -6.10 2.32 -40.09
CA LEU A 127 -6.92 2.24 -38.88
C LEU A 127 -6.60 3.46 -38.03
N GLN A 128 -7.64 4.20 -37.69
CA GLN A 128 -7.58 5.38 -36.84
C GLN A 128 -8.45 5.19 -35.60
N VAL A 129 -8.01 5.75 -34.48
CA VAL A 129 -8.68 5.69 -33.16
C VAL A 129 -8.74 7.11 -32.61
N ASP A 130 -9.93 7.58 -32.29
CA ASP A 130 -10.19 8.87 -31.63
C ASP A 130 -9.86 8.73 -30.15
N ILE A 131 -8.61 9.02 -29.79
CA ILE A 131 -8.08 8.79 -28.43
C ILE A 131 -8.47 9.94 -27.49
N ASP A 132 -8.59 11.15 -28.02
CA ASP A 132 -8.89 12.35 -27.22
C ASP A 132 -10.39 12.66 -27.13
N ASN A 133 -11.23 11.87 -27.80
CA ASN A 133 -12.69 11.94 -27.83
C ASN A 133 -13.23 13.26 -28.40
N ASN A 134 -12.52 13.85 -29.36
CA ASN A 134 -12.94 15.08 -30.02
C ASN A 134 -13.82 14.83 -31.28
N GLY A 135 -14.03 13.56 -31.67
CA GLY A 135 -14.82 13.15 -32.83
C GLY A 135 -14.11 13.33 -34.17
N GLN A 136 -12.81 13.65 -34.16
CA GLN A 136 -11.95 13.81 -35.32
C GLN A 136 -10.92 12.67 -35.33
N PHE A 137 -10.32 12.43 -36.51
CA PHE A 137 -9.31 11.38 -36.70
C PHE A 137 -8.12 12.02 -37.42
N LEU A 138 -7.41 12.90 -36.73
CA LEU A 138 -6.40 13.79 -37.31
C LEU A 138 -5.02 13.57 -36.70
N GLY A 139 -4.02 13.51 -37.58
CA GLY A 139 -2.61 13.46 -37.20
C GLY A 139 -2.10 12.07 -36.87
N ALA A 140 -0.82 12.02 -36.52
CA ALA A 140 -0.09 10.77 -36.27
C ALA A 140 -0.47 10.10 -34.94
N GLN A 141 -1.04 10.84 -33.98
CA GLN A 141 -1.45 10.28 -32.69
C GLN A 141 -2.69 9.39 -32.79
N GLU A 142 -3.59 9.68 -33.73
CA GLU A 142 -4.86 8.95 -33.91
C GLU A 142 -4.79 7.96 -35.07
N THR A 143 -3.67 7.90 -35.81
CA THR A 143 -3.47 6.93 -36.88
C THR A 143 -2.66 5.76 -36.36
N ALA A 144 -3.34 4.72 -35.90
CA ALA A 144 -2.74 3.53 -35.32
C ALA A 144 -1.93 2.72 -36.36
N PHE A 145 -2.49 2.56 -37.57
CA PHE A 145 -1.86 1.84 -38.67
C PHE A 145 -2.12 2.54 -39.99
N ALA A 146 -1.16 2.47 -40.91
CA ALA A 146 -1.35 2.90 -42.29
C ALA A 146 -0.48 2.04 -43.22
N GLY A 147 -1.10 1.40 -44.21
CA GLY A 147 -0.39 0.51 -45.13
C GLY A 147 -1.21 0.15 -46.35
N ARG A 148 -0.53 -0.26 -47.42
CA ARG A 148 -1.21 -0.80 -48.61
C ARG A 148 -1.78 -2.18 -48.29
N PRO A 149 -3.02 -2.48 -48.69
CA PRO A 149 -3.54 -3.84 -48.66
C PRO A 149 -2.63 -4.80 -49.44
N THR A 150 -2.60 -6.07 -49.06
CA THR A 150 -1.85 -7.12 -49.75
C THR A 150 -2.79 -8.01 -50.54
N ILE A 151 -2.36 -8.44 -51.74
CA ILE A 151 -3.16 -9.37 -52.55
C ILE A 151 -3.05 -10.77 -51.95
N SER A 152 -4.17 -11.32 -51.47
CA SER A 152 -4.30 -12.71 -51.00
C SER A 152 -5.63 -13.29 -51.45
N ASP A 153 -5.61 -14.51 -51.96
CA ASP A 153 -6.80 -15.23 -52.48
C ASP A 153 -7.62 -14.44 -53.51
N GLY A 154 -6.94 -13.63 -54.32
CA GLY A 154 -7.59 -12.81 -55.35
C GLY A 154 -8.32 -11.57 -54.81
N GLU A 155 -8.10 -11.18 -53.54
CA GLU A 155 -8.62 -9.96 -52.92
C GLU A 155 -7.47 -9.10 -52.37
N ALA A 156 -7.64 -7.77 -52.32
CA ALA A 156 -6.67 -6.87 -51.68
C ALA A 156 -7.07 -6.72 -50.21
N ARG A 157 -6.39 -7.43 -49.30
CA ARG A 157 -6.77 -7.54 -47.89
C ARG A 157 -5.91 -6.65 -46.99
N TYR A 158 -6.51 -6.15 -45.91
CA TYR A 158 -5.79 -5.55 -44.79
C TYR A 158 -6.16 -6.26 -43.49
N GLU A 159 -5.24 -6.23 -42.54
CA GLU A 159 -5.40 -6.76 -41.18
C GLU A 159 -4.63 -5.84 -40.22
N TYR A 160 -5.34 -5.27 -39.24
CA TYR A 160 -4.77 -4.38 -38.24
C TYR A 160 -5.14 -4.86 -36.83
N ASN A 161 -4.12 -5.01 -35.98
CA ASN A 161 -4.27 -5.49 -34.61
C ASN A 161 -4.17 -4.31 -33.64
N TRP A 162 -5.18 -4.12 -32.80
CA TRP A 162 -5.18 -3.08 -31.79
C TRP A 162 -5.35 -3.68 -30.40
N THR A 163 -4.62 -3.15 -29.43
CA THR A 163 -4.67 -3.60 -28.03
C THR A 163 -4.97 -2.43 -27.11
N TRP A 164 -5.95 -2.59 -26.23
CA TRP A 164 -6.32 -1.61 -25.22
C TRP A 164 -5.41 -1.73 -23.99
N PHE A 165 -4.17 -1.27 -24.09
CA PHE A 165 -3.24 -1.24 -22.96
C PHE A 165 -3.75 -0.39 -21.78
N SER A 166 -3.13 -0.57 -20.61
CA SER A 166 -3.53 0.09 -19.36
C SER A 166 -3.45 1.62 -19.39
N GLN A 167 -2.76 2.25 -20.35
CA GLN A 167 -2.82 3.71 -20.49
C GLN A 167 -4.17 4.23 -20.98
N TYR A 168 -4.98 3.39 -21.63
CA TYR A 168 -6.29 3.80 -22.10
C TYR A 168 -7.28 3.65 -20.98
N SER A 169 -7.86 4.78 -20.58
CA SER A 169 -8.87 4.77 -19.55
C SER A 169 -10.19 4.18 -20.01
N SER A 170 -11.07 3.87 -19.07
CA SER A 170 -12.44 3.50 -19.42
C SER A 170 -13.15 4.62 -20.18
N GLY A 171 -14.00 4.23 -21.14
CA GLY A 171 -14.68 5.16 -22.03
C GLY A 171 -15.05 4.54 -23.38
N THR A 172 -15.80 5.27 -24.19
CA THR A 172 -16.17 4.86 -25.54
C THR A 172 -15.32 5.63 -26.55
N TYR A 173 -14.56 4.90 -27.37
CA TYR A 173 -13.63 5.45 -28.35
C TYR A 173 -14.13 5.20 -29.76
N GLY A 174 -14.04 6.21 -30.61
CA GLY A 174 -14.30 6.07 -32.04
C GLY A 174 -13.16 5.35 -32.74
N MET A 175 -13.48 4.44 -33.64
CA MET A 175 -12.54 3.79 -34.54
C MET A 175 -13.03 3.91 -35.98
N ARG A 176 -12.09 4.12 -36.89
CA ARG A 176 -12.35 4.24 -38.33
C ARG A 176 -11.31 3.47 -39.10
N VAL A 177 -11.75 2.71 -40.09
CA VAL A 177 -10.86 2.20 -41.15
C VAL A 177 -11.26 2.82 -42.47
N ASP A 178 -10.32 3.51 -43.13
CA ASP A 178 -10.55 4.15 -44.42
C ASP A 178 -9.24 4.36 -45.18
N PHE A 179 -9.31 4.76 -46.44
CA PHE A 179 -8.17 5.27 -47.17
C PHE A 179 -7.57 6.47 -46.44
N THR A 180 -6.24 6.51 -46.37
CA THR A 180 -5.48 7.66 -45.83
C THR A 180 -5.89 8.98 -46.48
N ASN A 181 -6.21 8.96 -47.77
CA ASN A 181 -6.71 10.08 -48.57
C ASN A 181 -8.23 9.96 -48.81
N SER A 182 -9.00 9.67 -47.76
CA SER A 182 -10.45 9.37 -47.83
C SER A 182 -11.30 10.35 -48.64
N ALA A 183 -10.91 11.62 -48.72
CA ALA A 183 -11.62 12.64 -49.51
C ALA A 183 -11.71 12.34 -51.02
N TYR A 184 -10.87 11.45 -51.54
CA TYR A 184 -10.84 11.08 -52.97
C TYR A 184 -11.58 9.77 -53.29
N TYR A 185 -12.13 9.07 -52.29
CA TYR A 185 -12.77 7.77 -52.47
C TYR A 185 -14.24 7.81 -52.05
N TYR A 186 -15.06 7.10 -52.83
CA TYR A 186 -16.50 6.98 -52.58
C TYR A 186 -16.94 5.52 -52.77
N THR A 187 -17.92 5.10 -51.98
CA THR A 187 -18.57 3.80 -52.09
C THR A 187 -20.01 3.95 -52.62
N GLY A 188 -20.61 2.85 -53.07
CA GLY A 188 -21.97 2.80 -53.61
C GLY A 188 -22.06 2.88 -55.14
N ASN A 189 -23.29 3.00 -55.63
CA ASN A 189 -23.61 3.13 -57.06
C ASN A 189 -23.41 4.59 -57.53
N SER A 190 -23.18 4.81 -58.82
CA SER A 190 -23.18 6.15 -59.47
C SER A 190 -24.35 7.07 -59.13
N THR A 191 -25.50 6.52 -58.71
CA THR A 191 -26.68 7.31 -58.33
C THR A 191 -26.74 7.62 -56.83
N THR A 192 -25.99 6.92 -56.00
CA THR A 192 -25.98 7.01 -54.53
C THR A 192 -24.56 6.78 -54.04
N LEU A 193 -23.76 7.84 -54.03
CA LEU A 193 -22.39 7.82 -53.53
C LEU A 193 -22.38 8.21 -52.05
N ALA A 194 -21.58 7.50 -51.26
CA ALA A 194 -21.26 7.86 -49.88
C ALA A 194 -19.73 7.89 -49.69
N GLN A 195 -19.26 8.56 -48.63
CA GLN A 195 -17.85 8.49 -48.25
C GLN A 195 -17.46 7.04 -47.97
N THR A 196 -16.23 6.67 -48.32
CA THR A 196 -15.67 5.35 -47.98
C THR A 196 -15.42 5.20 -46.49
N GLY A 197 -14.92 4.03 -46.15
CA GLY A 197 -14.53 3.68 -44.80
C GLY A 197 -15.66 3.04 -44.01
N ALA A 198 -15.25 2.43 -42.92
CA ALA A 198 -16.14 1.83 -41.95
C ALA A 198 -15.81 2.38 -40.57
N TYR A 199 -16.85 2.62 -39.78
CA TYR A 199 -16.76 3.23 -38.46
C TYR A 199 -17.32 2.26 -37.41
N ILE A 200 -16.73 2.29 -36.23
CA ILE A 200 -17.25 1.59 -35.05
C ILE A 200 -16.83 2.34 -33.79
N ASN A 201 -17.70 2.39 -32.80
CA ASN A 201 -17.29 2.75 -31.44
C ASN A 201 -16.95 1.50 -30.65
N VAL A 202 -15.93 1.59 -29.80
CA VAL A 202 -15.54 0.53 -28.87
C VAL A 202 -15.57 1.08 -27.46
N THR A 203 -16.26 0.39 -26.56
CA THR A 203 -16.31 0.77 -25.14
C THR A 203 -15.28 -0.03 -24.37
N VAL A 204 -14.34 0.66 -23.73
CA VAL A 204 -13.30 0.08 -22.89
C VAL A 204 -13.77 0.07 -21.43
N VAL A 205 -13.77 -1.12 -20.83
CA VAL A 205 -14.01 -1.32 -19.40
C VAL A 205 -12.66 -1.33 -18.68
N GLY A 206 -12.46 -0.36 -17.80
CA GLY A 206 -11.22 -0.19 -17.05
C GLY A 206 -11.20 -1.03 -15.77
N THR A 207 -10.01 -1.27 -15.24
CA THR A 207 -9.84 -1.73 -13.85
C THR A 207 -9.66 -0.54 -12.91
N THR A 208 -9.83 -0.78 -11.61
CA THR A 208 -9.58 0.23 -10.57
C THR A 208 -8.61 -0.31 -9.53
N ASP A 209 -7.98 0.60 -8.81
CA ASP A 209 -7.08 0.29 -7.71
C ASP A 209 -7.16 1.38 -6.62
N PHE A 210 -6.71 1.03 -5.41
CA PHE A 210 -6.63 1.96 -4.29
C PHE A 210 -5.17 2.33 -4.01
N LEU A 211 -4.88 3.63 -4.03
CA LEU A 211 -3.63 4.18 -3.52
C LEU A 211 -3.86 4.62 -2.07
N THR A 212 -3.34 3.85 -1.11
CA THR A 212 -3.43 4.18 0.31
C THR A 212 -2.25 5.08 0.72
N THR A 213 -2.51 6.04 1.60
CA THR A 213 -1.44 6.81 2.24
C THR A 213 -1.05 6.06 3.51
N SER A 214 0.01 5.25 3.43
CA SER A 214 0.66 4.48 4.53
C SER A 214 -0.04 4.48 5.89
N VAL A 215 -0.43 3.29 6.34
CA VAL A 215 -1.33 3.12 7.48
C VAL A 215 -0.78 3.70 8.78
N PRO A 216 -1.51 4.61 9.41
CA PRO A 216 -1.11 5.28 10.64
C PRO A 216 -1.32 4.36 11.85
N ARG A 217 -0.31 4.30 12.72
CA ARG A 217 -0.49 3.83 14.10
C ARG A 217 -1.62 4.63 14.73
N LEU A 218 -2.63 3.95 15.26
CA LEU A 218 -3.76 4.60 15.90
C LEU A 218 -3.64 4.44 17.41
N TYR A 219 -3.61 5.56 18.12
CA TYR A 219 -3.57 5.56 19.57
C TYR A 219 -4.98 5.35 20.12
N ARG A 220 -5.10 4.56 21.19
CA ARG A 220 -6.38 4.45 21.92
C ARG A 220 -6.86 5.84 22.37
N ASN A 221 -8.18 5.96 22.49
CA ASN A 221 -8.86 7.19 22.90
C ASN A 221 -8.51 8.39 22.01
N SER A 222 -8.43 8.15 20.70
CA SER A 222 -8.14 9.17 19.70
C SER A 222 -9.07 9.07 18.49
N THR A 223 -9.28 10.21 17.85
CA THR A 223 -9.99 10.31 16.58
C THR A 223 -9.01 10.75 15.51
N THR A 224 -8.93 10.00 14.42
CA THR A 224 -8.11 10.33 13.25
C THR A 224 -8.96 10.28 11.98
N THR A 225 -8.36 10.65 10.86
CA THR A 225 -8.93 10.44 9.53
C THR A 225 -7.97 9.56 8.73
N ILE A 226 -8.46 8.44 8.21
CA ILE A 226 -7.72 7.58 7.30
C ILE A 226 -8.10 7.99 5.88
N GLN A 227 -7.11 8.22 5.02
CA GLN A 227 -7.32 8.68 3.66
C GLN A 227 -6.80 7.65 2.66
N ALA A 228 -7.54 7.46 1.57
CA ALA A 228 -7.10 6.68 0.44
C ALA A 228 -7.68 7.24 -0.86
N LYS A 229 -7.12 6.85 -2.00
CA LYS A 229 -7.50 7.34 -3.32
C LYS A 229 -7.89 6.18 -4.23
N LEU A 230 -9.07 6.25 -4.83
CA LEU A 230 -9.49 5.35 -5.90
C LEU A 230 -9.02 5.89 -7.25
N VAL A 231 -8.33 5.06 -8.02
CA VAL A 231 -7.83 5.38 -9.36
C VAL A 231 -8.26 4.34 -10.39
N ASP A 232 -8.35 4.74 -11.65
CA ASP A 232 -8.50 3.82 -12.78
C ASP A 232 -7.13 3.24 -13.20
N ASN A 233 -7.15 2.31 -14.15
CA ASN A 233 -5.97 1.68 -14.73
C ASN A 233 -4.95 2.66 -15.36
N ALA A 234 -5.38 3.88 -15.71
CA ALA A 234 -4.53 4.94 -16.24
C ALA A 234 -4.08 5.92 -15.12
N LEU A 235 -4.26 5.54 -13.85
CA LEU A 235 -3.97 6.33 -12.65
C LEU A 235 -4.78 7.63 -12.54
N ARG A 236 -5.88 7.74 -13.28
CA ARG A 236 -6.76 8.90 -13.20
C ARG A 236 -7.70 8.73 -12.01
N PRO A 237 -8.04 9.83 -11.33
CA PRO A 237 -8.97 9.78 -10.20
C PRO A 237 -10.35 9.28 -10.64
N VAL A 238 -10.99 8.48 -9.80
CA VAL A 238 -12.38 8.03 -10.01
C VAL A 238 -13.31 8.79 -9.05
N PRO A 239 -14.01 9.84 -9.51
CA PRO A 239 -14.80 10.70 -8.65
C PRO A 239 -16.21 10.18 -8.38
N ASP A 240 -16.82 10.68 -7.31
CA ASP A 240 -18.22 10.48 -6.94
C ASP A 240 -18.65 9.01 -6.82
N GLN A 241 -17.73 8.13 -6.43
CA GLN A 241 -18.00 6.69 -6.24
C GLN A 241 -18.15 6.34 -4.76
N ALA A 242 -19.09 5.44 -4.47
CA ALA A 242 -19.23 4.85 -3.15
C ALA A 242 -18.12 3.82 -2.89
N VAL A 243 -17.40 3.99 -1.79
CA VAL A 243 -16.41 3.06 -1.26
C VAL A 243 -16.91 2.53 0.07
N ASN A 244 -17.13 1.22 0.12
CA ASN A 244 -17.45 0.52 1.36
C ASN A 244 -16.17 0.27 2.14
N TRP A 245 -16.23 0.40 3.46
CA TRP A 245 -15.12 0.04 4.32
C TRP A 245 -15.56 -0.85 5.48
N THR A 246 -14.67 -1.74 5.91
CA THR A 246 -14.90 -2.70 6.98
C THR A 246 -13.68 -2.77 7.89
N TRP A 247 -13.92 -2.66 9.20
CA TRP A 247 -12.89 -2.77 10.23
C TRP A 247 -12.91 -4.15 10.89
N SER A 248 -11.76 -4.82 10.98
CA SER A 248 -11.70 -6.17 11.55
C SER A 248 -11.72 -6.23 13.08
N GLY A 249 -11.46 -5.12 13.79
CA GLY A 249 -11.41 -5.13 15.26
C GLY A 249 -12.77 -5.36 15.94
N ASP A 250 -13.85 -4.82 15.37
CA ASP A 250 -15.22 -5.04 15.89
C ASP A 250 -16.28 -5.26 14.80
N GLY A 251 -15.87 -5.36 13.53
CA GLY A 251 -16.76 -5.58 12.40
C GLY A 251 -17.56 -4.36 11.97
N ARG A 252 -17.31 -3.16 12.51
CA ARG A 252 -18.00 -1.94 12.07
C ARG A 252 -17.70 -1.67 10.59
N THR A 253 -18.71 -1.17 9.89
CA THR A 253 -18.65 -0.86 8.46
C THR A 253 -19.17 0.55 8.19
N GLY A 254 -18.83 1.09 7.03
CA GLY A 254 -19.36 2.35 6.55
C GLY A 254 -19.22 2.51 5.04
N VAL A 255 -19.74 3.63 4.54
CA VAL A 255 -19.65 4.02 3.14
C VAL A 255 -19.23 5.48 3.05
N ASN A 256 -18.18 5.74 2.30
CA ASN A 256 -17.69 7.08 2.00
C ASN A 256 -17.66 7.28 0.48
N PHE A 257 -17.61 8.54 0.04
CA PHE A 257 -17.62 8.87 -1.38
C PHE A 257 -16.30 9.52 -1.79
N THR A 258 -15.81 9.18 -2.97
CA THR A 258 -14.63 9.81 -3.54
C THR A 258 -14.95 11.23 -4.01
N ASP A 259 -14.02 12.16 -3.79
CA ASP A 259 -14.11 13.54 -4.29
C ASP A 259 -13.67 13.63 -5.77
N ALA A 260 -13.61 14.86 -6.30
CA ALA A 260 -13.17 15.12 -7.68
C ALA A 260 -11.74 14.62 -7.99
N ASN A 261 -10.91 14.39 -6.97
CA ASN A 261 -9.55 13.87 -7.09
C ASN A 261 -9.46 12.38 -6.76
N GLY A 262 -10.59 11.69 -6.63
CA GLY A 262 -10.67 10.26 -6.30
C GLY A 262 -10.35 9.96 -4.83
N LEU A 263 -10.16 10.98 -3.99
CA LEU A 263 -9.83 10.81 -2.57
C LEU A 263 -11.08 10.60 -1.75
N PHE A 264 -11.00 9.71 -0.76
CA PHE A 264 -12.02 9.59 0.27
C PHE A 264 -11.36 9.50 1.64
N GLU A 265 -12.09 9.95 2.64
CA GLU A 265 -11.64 10.05 4.01
C GLU A 265 -12.59 9.30 4.92
N VAL A 266 -12.04 8.44 5.77
CA VAL A 266 -12.77 7.69 6.79
C VAL A 266 -12.42 8.28 8.16
N PRO A 267 -13.32 9.07 8.76
CA PRO A 267 -13.18 9.46 10.16
C PRO A 267 -13.21 8.21 11.03
N PHE A 268 -12.11 7.96 11.73
CA PHE A 268 -11.92 6.74 12.51
C PHE A 268 -11.72 7.08 13.98
N ASN A 269 -12.58 6.53 14.83
CA ASN A 269 -12.50 6.69 16.28
C ASN A 269 -12.00 5.40 16.93
N VAL A 270 -10.88 5.50 17.66
CA VAL A 270 -10.34 4.42 18.46
C VAL A 270 -10.70 4.66 19.92
N SER A 271 -11.53 3.79 20.46
CA SER A 271 -11.95 3.83 21.85
C SER A 271 -10.81 3.48 22.81
N ALA A 272 -10.90 3.95 24.05
CA ALA A 272 -10.03 3.49 25.14
C ALA A 272 -10.14 1.97 25.39
N ASN A 273 -11.25 1.35 25.00
CA ASN A 273 -11.49 -0.08 25.21
C ASN A 273 -11.17 -0.95 23.99
N ASP A 274 -10.76 -0.36 22.87
CA ASP A 274 -10.36 -1.16 21.71
C ASP A 274 -9.10 -1.97 22.07
N PRO A 275 -9.05 -3.26 21.68
CA PRO A 275 -7.89 -4.11 21.94
C PRO A 275 -6.65 -3.57 21.23
N LEU A 276 -5.49 -3.70 21.89
CA LEU A 276 -4.21 -3.40 21.28
C LEU A 276 -3.82 -4.49 20.27
N GLY A 277 -3.08 -4.12 19.24
CA GLY A 277 -2.53 -5.07 18.26
C GLY A 277 -2.78 -4.68 16.82
N GLN A 278 -2.56 -5.65 15.93
CA GLN A 278 -2.74 -5.48 14.50
C GLN A 278 -4.17 -5.84 14.09
N PHE A 279 -4.74 -4.97 13.27
CA PHE A 279 -6.06 -5.10 12.66
C PHE A 279 -5.97 -4.71 11.19
N THR A 280 -7.10 -4.84 10.51
CA THR A 280 -7.22 -4.58 9.09
C THR A 280 -8.42 -3.70 8.79
N LEU A 281 -8.19 -2.71 7.93
CA LEU A 281 -9.22 -1.89 7.32
C LEU A 281 -9.31 -2.27 5.85
N THR A 282 -10.47 -2.77 5.43
CA THR A 282 -10.70 -3.15 4.04
C THR A 282 -11.49 -2.06 3.35
N PHE A 283 -11.01 -1.56 2.22
CA PHE A 283 -11.80 -0.72 1.30
C PHE A 283 -12.26 -1.54 0.11
N ALA A 284 -13.49 -1.32 -0.33
CA ALA A 284 -14.08 -2.02 -1.46
C ALA A 284 -14.90 -1.05 -2.32
N PHE A 285 -14.56 -0.99 -3.61
CA PHE A 285 -15.36 -0.36 -4.64
C PHE A 285 -16.09 -1.46 -5.42
N GLY A 286 -17.42 -1.39 -5.48
CA GLY A 286 -18.25 -2.42 -6.11
C GLY A 286 -18.19 -2.46 -7.64
N GLY A 287 -17.54 -1.49 -8.27
CA GLY A 287 -17.56 -1.32 -9.72
C GLY A 287 -18.76 -0.52 -10.22
N ASN A 288 -18.74 -0.19 -11.50
CA ASN A 288 -19.84 0.41 -12.24
C ASN A 288 -19.82 -0.15 -13.69
N PRO A 289 -20.73 0.27 -14.59
CA PRO A 289 -20.79 -0.31 -15.94
C PRO A 289 -19.49 -0.23 -16.76
N LEU A 290 -18.58 0.73 -16.48
CA LEU A 290 -17.33 0.95 -17.21
C LEU A 290 -16.06 0.70 -16.38
N LEU A 291 -16.19 0.44 -15.09
CA LEU A 291 -15.06 0.23 -14.18
C LEU A 291 -15.30 -1.01 -13.35
N LYS A 292 -14.35 -1.95 -13.40
CA LYS A 292 -14.38 -3.12 -12.52
C LYS A 292 -14.16 -2.70 -11.07
N GLY A 293 -14.88 -3.38 -10.18
CA GLY A 293 -14.67 -3.22 -8.74
C GLY A 293 -13.28 -3.70 -8.31
N SER A 294 -12.85 -3.21 -7.17
CA SER A 294 -11.57 -3.53 -6.55
C SER A 294 -11.70 -3.48 -5.04
N ASN A 295 -10.75 -4.08 -4.34
CA ASN A 295 -10.64 -3.98 -2.89
C ASN A 295 -9.18 -3.95 -2.48
N VAL A 296 -8.89 -3.27 -1.37
CA VAL A 296 -7.58 -3.26 -0.72
C VAL A 296 -7.74 -3.55 0.76
N ILE A 297 -6.75 -4.23 1.34
CA ILE A 297 -6.66 -4.48 2.77
C ILE A 297 -5.48 -3.68 3.30
N GLU A 298 -5.73 -2.89 4.32
CA GLU A 298 -4.76 -2.00 4.94
C GLU A 298 -4.52 -2.43 6.40
N ASP A 299 -3.25 -2.67 6.78
CA ASP A 299 -2.86 -3.11 8.12
C ASP A 299 -2.74 -1.93 9.10
N VAL A 300 -3.64 -1.86 10.08
CA VAL A 300 -3.68 -0.79 11.09
C VAL A 300 -3.26 -1.33 12.45
N TRP A 301 -2.31 -0.67 13.12
CA TRP A 301 -1.95 -0.99 14.50
C TRP A 301 -2.69 -0.09 15.49
N ILE A 302 -3.43 -0.69 16.41
CA ILE A 302 -3.88 -0.01 17.62
C ILE A 302 -2.77 -0.11 18.65
N VAL A 303 -2.19 1.03 19.02
CA VAL A 303 -1.04 1.14 19.91
C VAL A 303 -1.41 1.82 21.22
N SER A 304 -0.62 1.52 22.26
CA SER A 304 -0.56 2.27 23.50
C SER A 304 0.77 3.01 23.56
N ARG A 305 0.79 4.20 24.15
CA ARG A 305 2.06 4.80 24.55
C ARG A 305 2.61 4.03 25.76
N THR A 306 3.92 3.94 25.86
CA THR A 306 4.61 3.37 27.04
C THR A 306 4.92 4.48 28.02
N TYR A 307 4.67 4.27 29.32
CA TYR A 307 5.07 5.18 30.40
C TYR A 307 6.25 4.59 31.17
N MET A 308 7.34 5.35 31.27
CA MET A 308 8.50 5.02 32.06
C MET A 308 8.84 6.14 33.05
N ALA A 309 9.13 5.76 34.29
CA ALA A 309 9.56 6.69 35.33
C ALA A 309 10.44 6.01 36.38
N VAL A 310 11.42 6.75 36.90
CA VAL A 310 12.27 6.28 38.00
C VAL A 310 11.48 6.35 39.31
N VAL A 311 11.49 5.25 40.05
CA VAL A 311 10.82 5.11 41.35
C VAL A 311 11.79 5.46 42.47
N ASP A 312 13.00 4.91 42.40
CA ASP A 312 14.06 5.12 43.39
C ASP A 312 15.45 4.94 42.74
N SER A 313 16.47 5.54 43.34
CA SER A 313 17.86 5.43 42.92
C SER A 313 18.78 5.57 44.12
N ASP A 314 19.87 4.83 44.14
CA ASP A 314 20.86 5.00 45.20
C ASP A 314 21.46 6.44 45.18
N PRO A 315 21.96 6.98 46.32
CA PRO A 315 22.58 8.31 46.41
C PRO A 315 23.56 8.71 45.28
N SER A 316 23.57 9.99 44.92
CA SER A 316 24.34 10.48 43.77
C SER A 316 25.86 10.53 43.96
N PHE A 317 26.39 10.31 45.17
CA PHE A 317 27.85 10.26 45.40
C PHE A 317 28.31 8.84 45.66
N ARG A 318 29.21 8.35 44.79
CA ARG A 318 29.82 7.02 44.87
C ARG A 318 31.31 7.12 45.13
N GLN A 319 31.84 6.16 45.86
CA GLN A 319 33.26 5.99 46.10
C GLN A 319 33.72 4.67 45.50
N SER A 320 35.03 4.52 45.34
CA SER A 320 35.63 3.25 44.94
C SER A 320 35.15 2.12 45.86
N GLY A 321 34.61 1.05 45.28
CA GLY A 321 34.03 -0.07 46.03
C GLY A 321 32.52 0.01 46.24
N ASP A 322 31.88 1.16 45.97
CA ASP A 322 30.43 1.29 46.06
C ASP A 322 29.73 0.68 44.84
N ARG A 323 28.48 0.23 45.01
CA ARG A 323 27.55 -0.05 43.91
C ARG A 323 26.67 1.16 43.66
N TRP A 324 26.14 1.32 42.44
CA TRP A 324 24.99 2.18 42.19
C TRP A 324 23.87 1.39 41.52
N ASP A 325 22.64 1.54 42.01
CA ASP A 325 21.44 0.87 41.50
C ASP A 325 20.25 1.84 41.40
N PHE A 326 19.22 1.41 40.66
CA PHE A 326 17.95 2.11 40.52
C PHE A 326 16.78 1.13 40.44
N THR A 327 15.58 1.63 40.69
CA THR A 327 14.33 0.97 40.33
C THR A 327 13.50 1.92 39.49
N ALA A 328 13.07 1.49 38.33
CA ALA A 328 12.16 2.24 37.46
C ALA A 328 10.91 1.42 37.15
N GLN A 329 9.84 2.13 36.82
CA GLN A 329 8.56 1.57 36.46
C GLN A 329 8.33 1.70 34.95
N VAL A 330 7.80 0.66 34.32
CA VAL A 330 7.39 0.60 32.92
C VAL A 330 5.93 0.11 32.83
N LYS A 331 5.07 0.91 32.22
CA LYS A 331 3.62 0.68 32.10
C LYS A 331 3.13 1.02 30.70
N ASP A 332 1.92 0.57 30.36
CA ASP A 332 1.14 1.24 29.31
C ASP A 332 0.66 2.62 29.79
N ASP A 333 0.18 3.48 28.89
CA ASP A 333 -0.34 4.84 29.19
C ASP A 333 -1.74 4.86 29.80
N GLY A 334 -2.26 3.71 30.25
CA GLY A 334 -3.56 3.62 30.91
C GLY A 334 -4.73 3.99 30.00
N LYS A 335 -4.58 3.88 28.67
CA LYS A 335 -5.59 4.24 27.66
C LYS A 335 -5.87 5.74 27.58
N THR A 336 -4.92 6.57 27.97
CA THR A 336 -5.07 8.03 27.97
C THR A 336 -4.27 8.68 26.85
N ARG A 337 -4.62 9.93 26.51
CA ARG A 337 -3.88 10.69 25.50
C ARG A 337 -2.55 11.24 26.06
N ASP A 338 -2.47 11.43 27.37
CA ASP A 338 -1.40 12.13 28.04
C ASP A 338 -0.41 11.14 28.67
N ARG A 339 0.77 11.62 29.06
CA ARG A 339 1.73 10.84 29.84
C ARG A 339 1.14 10.54 31.21
N ASP A 340 0.62 9.33 31.42
CA ASP A 340 -0.03 8.96 32.68
C ASP A 340 0.56 7.68 33.30
N ALA A 341 0.72 7.72 34.62
CA ALA A 341 1.25 6.64 35.44
C ALA A 341 0.17 5.62 35.87
N ILE A 342 -1.11 5.84 35.53
CA ILE A 342 -2.23 4.96 35.93
C ILE A 342 -2.33 3.65 35.13
N GLY A 343 -1.48 3.46 34.12
CA GLY A 343 -1.56 2.29 33.25
C GLY A 343 -1.11 0.97 33.86
N SER A 344 -1.31 -0.08 33.09
CA SER A 344 -1.02 -1.46 33.45
C SER A 344 0.49 -1.70 33.38
N ALA A 345 1.01 -2.39 34.39
CA ALA A 345 2.40 -2.82 34.43
C ALA A 345 2.74 -3.72 33.24
N LEU A 346 3.84 -3.41 32.55
CA LEU A 346 4.39 -4.33 31.54
C LEU A 346 5.15 -5.48 32.24
N ASP A 347 5.12 -6.67 31.66
CA ASP A 347 5.71 -7.89 32.21
C ASP A 347 6.28 -8.76 31.09
N GLY A 348 7.56 -9.12 31.24
CA GLY A 348 8.34 -9.91 30.29
C GLY A 348 9.00 -9.10 29.17
N ALA A 349 9.76 -9.81 28.33
CA ALA A 349 10.51 -9.24 27.22
C ALA A 349 9.68 -9.08 25.93
N THR A 350 8.55 -9.79 25.80
CA THR A 350 7.83 -9.96 24.54
C THR A 350 6.51 -9.20 24.50
N PRO A 351 6.04 -8.78 23.31
CA PRO A 351 4.74 -8.14 23.18
C PRO A 351 3.61 -9.17 23.35
N PRO A 352 2.36 -8.75 23.65
CA PRO A 352 1.93 -7.37 23.83
C PRO A 352 2.08 -6.84 25.27
N SER A 353 2.43 -7.70 26.22
CA SER A 353 2.48 -7.36 27.64
C SER A 353 3.82 -6.84 28.12
N GLY A 354 4.88 -6.94 27.32
CA GLY A 354 6.25 -6.64 27.73
C GLY A 354 7.06 -5.87 26.69
N GLY A 355 8.36 -5.82 26.92
CA GLY A 355 9.33 -5.14 26.05
C GLY A 355 10.69 -5.05 26.73
N LEU A 356 11.65 -4.41 26.06
CA LEU A 356 13.02 -4.31 26.55
C LEU A 356 13.38 -2.85 26.81
N VAL A 357 14.12 -2.63 27.89
CA VAL A 357 14.69 -1.32 28.26
C VAL A 357 16.19 -1.44 28.25
N ASP A 358 16.84 -0.63 27.42
CA ASP A 358 18.29 -0.48 27.43
C ASP A 358 18.68 0.55 28.51
N VAL A 359 19.70 0.22 29.29
CA VAL A 359 20.31 1.06 30.32
C VAL A 359 21.68 1.50 29.85
N ILE A 360 21.88 2.80 29.74
CA ILE A 360 23.09 3.40 29.18
C ILE A 360 23.65 4.38 30.21
N PHE A 361 24.94 4.25 30.52
CA PHE A 361 25.63 5.22 31.36
C PHE A 361 26.38 6.20 30.47
N GLU A 362 26.17 7.49 30.69
CA GLU A 362 26.86 8.60 30.01
C GLU A 362 27.70 9.34 31.04
N GLY A 363 29.00 9.03 31.09
CA GLY A 363 29.93 9.75 31.96
C GLY A 363 30.60 10.91 31.25
N THR A 364 31.06 11.89 32.02
CA THR A 364 31.86 13.01 31.52
C THR A 364 33.27 12.92 32.06
N ASP A 365 34.26 12.89 31.16
CA ASP A 365 35.67 12.87 31.53
C ASP A 365 36.17 14.25 32.01
N PHE A 366 37.44 14.35 32.41
CA PHE A 366 38.02 15.58 32.94
C PHE A 366 38.18 16.69 31.89
N ASP A 367 38.18 16.35 30.60
CA ASP A 367 38.22 17.29 29.49
C ASP A 367 36.81 17.73 29.05
N GLY A 368 35.76 17.17 29.67
CA GLY A 368 34.36 17.49 29.39
C GLY A 368 33.77 16.71 28.21
N VAL A 369 34.43 15.65 27.75
CA VAL A 369 33.94 14.76 26.68
C VAL A 369 33.01 13.70 27.29
N GLN A 370 31.92 13.42 26.58
CA GLN A 370 30.94 12.42 27.02
C GLN A 370 31.31 11.03 26.51
N HIS A 371 31.29 10.04 27.39
CA HIS A 371 31.53 8.63 27.07
C HIS A 371 30.32 7.80 27.46
N ARG A 372 29.89 6.90 26.57
CA ARG A 372 28.66 6.13 26.75
C ARG A 372 28.91 4.65 26.64
N GLN A 373 28.35 3.91 27.58
CA GLN A 373 28.42 2.46 27.59
C GLN A 373 27.03 1.87 27.78
N HIS A 374 26.71 0.84 26.99
CA HIS A 374 25.48 0.07 27.16
C HIS A 374 25.68 -0.94 28.30
N ILE A 375 25.02 -0.69 29.43
CA ILE A 375 25.23 -1.42 30.68
C ILE A 375 24.39 -2.70 30.74
N ALA A 376 23.12 -2.64 30.37
CA ALA A 376 22.21 -3.78 30.43
C ALA A 376 20.99 -3.60 29.53
N THR A 377 20.43 -4.72 29.08
CA THR A 377 19.07 -4.78 28.52
C THR A 377 18.17 -5.48 29.53
N LEU A 378 17.10 -4.82 29.97
CA LEU A 378 16.21 -5.26 31.03
C LEU A 378 14.81 -5.56 30.50
N ALA A 379 14.18 -6.61 31.00
CA ALA A 379 12.76 -6.88 30.80
C ALA A 379 11.99 -6.48 32.07
N PRO A 380 10.87 -5.74 31.97
CA PRO A 380 10.01 -5.45 33.10
C PRO A 380 9.49 -6.72 33.78
N SER A 381 9.44 -6.72 35.12
CA SER A 381 8.72 -7.72 35.91
C SER A 381 7.69 -7.03 36.79
N ALA A 382 6.42 -7.33 36.57
CA ALA A 382 5.29 -6.61 37.17
C ALA A 382 5.44 -5.08 37.08
N GLY A 383 5.98 -4.61 35.95
CA GLY A 383 6.17 -3.21 35.62
C GLY A 383 7.39 -2.57 36.27
N LEU A 384 8.28 -3.34 36.89
CA LEU A 384 9.52 -2.82 37.48
C LEU A 384 10.74 -3.32 36.73
N ILE A 385 11.77 -2.48 36.65
CA ILE A 385 13.11 -2.82 36.19
C ILE A 385 14.14 -2.32 37.20
N SER A 386 15.21 -3.09 37.38
CA SER A 386 16.40 -2.74 38.18
C SER A 386 17.62 -3.41 37.57
N LEU A 387 18.83 -2.97 37.95
CA LEU A 387 20.03 -3.66 37.49
C LEU A 387 20.08 -5.08 38.06
N PRO A 388 20.69 -6.05 37.34
CA PRO A 388 20.90 -7.39 37.85
C PRO A 388 21.63 -7.37 39.21
N GLU A 389 21.18 -8.21 40.13
CA GLU A 389 21.80 -8.31 41.45
C GLU A 389 23.21 -8.93 41.33
N PRO A 390 24.25 -8.31 41.92
CA PRO A 390 25.61 -8.82 41.87
C PRO A 390 25.71 -10.18 42.56
N GLN A 391 26.30 -11.13 41.84
CA GLN A 391 26.56 -12.47 42.34
C GLN A 391 28.07 -12.65 42.62
N PRO A 392 28.47 -13.26 43.76
CA PRO A 392 29.87 -13.46 44.12
C PRO A 392 30.69 -14.27 43.09
N ASP A 393 30.02 -15.10 42.30
CA ASP A 393 30.63 -15.92 41.26
C ASP A 393 30.72 -15.19 39.91
N GLY A 394 30.13 -13.99 39.76
CA GLY A 394 30.10 -13.26 38.49
C GLY A 394 28.94 -13.65 37.57
N SER A 395 28.03 -14.54 37.97
CA SER A 395 26.92 -15.03 37.10
C SER A 395 25.89 -13.97 36.65
N HIS A 396 25.96 -12.78 37.21
CA HIS A 396 25.20 -11.60 36.81
C HIS A 396 25.78 -10.90 35.57
N LEU A 397 27.02 -11.21 35.18
CA LEU A 397 27.69 -10.66 34.00
C LEU A 397 27.31 -11.45 32.74
N CYS A 398 27.17 -10.75 31.62
CA CYS A 398 26.77 -11.35 30.36
C CYS A 398 27.84 -12.26 29.74
N PHE A 399 29.10 -12.07 30.11
CA PHE A 399 30.26 -12.85 29.63
C PHE A 399 30.71 -13.93 30.62
N TYR A 400 29.90 -14.23 31.64
CA TYR A 400 30.19 -15.27 32.62
C TYR A 400 30.26 -16.66 31.95
N ASP A 401 31.36 -17.39 32.21
CA ASP A 401 31.61 -18.76 31.72
C ASP A 401 32.01 -19.64 32.93
N ALA A 402 31.04 -20.23 33.61
CA ALA A 402 31.26 -21.10 34.77
C ALA A 402 32.01 -22.38 34.39
N ASN A 403 31.80 -22.85 33.16
CA ASN A 403 32.20 -24.17 32.72
C ASN A 403 33.56 -24.17 32.00
N GLY A 404 34.07 -23.00 31.62
CA GLY A 404 35.38 -22.76 31.04
C GLY A 404 35.49 -23.23 29.59
N ASP A 405 34.38 -23.34 28.85
CA ASP A 405 34.40 -23.79 27.46
C ASP A 405 34.72 -22.68 26.44
N GLY A 406 34.95 -21.46 26.92
CA GLY A 406 35.33 -20.31 26.13
C GLY A 406 34.13 -19.55 25.52
N PHE A 407 32.91 -19.93 25.87
CA PHE A 407 31.68 -19.22 25.53
C PHE A 407 30.97 -18.79 26.81
N ALA A 408 30.26 -17.67 26.76
CA ALA A 408 29.44 -17.26 27.89
C ALA A 408 28.34 -18.31 28.12
N ASP A 409 28.00 -18.65 29.36
CA ASP A 409 26.94 -19.62 29.69
C ASP A 409 25.56 -19.20 29.15
N ARG A 410 25.40 -17.90 28.85
CA ARG A 410 24.19 -17.33 28.25
C ARG A 410 24.15 -17.43 26.72
N ASP A 411 25.30 -17.62 26.07
CA ASP A 411 25.40 -17.86 24.62
C ASP A 411 25.12 -19.35 24.35
N LEU A 412 23.82 -19.68 24.29
CA LEU A 412 23.33 -21.07 24.25
C LEU A 412 23.64 -21.74 22.91
N ASP A 413 23.72 -20.96 21.84
CA ASP A 413 23.95 -21.44 20.48
C ASP A 413 25.40 -21.26 19.99
N LYS A 414 26.24 -20.59 20.78
CA LYS A 414 27.69 -20.39 20.57
C LYS A 414 28.01 -19.58 19.32
N ASN A 415 27.15 -18.64 18.96
CA ASN A 415 27.38 -17.74 17.81
C ASN A 415 27.76 -16.30 18.23
N GLY A 416 28.00 -16.09 19.52
CA GLY A 416 28.18 -14.79 20.12
C GLY A 416 26.90 -14.34 20.81
N LEU A 417 27.03 -13.59 21.90
CA LEU A 417 25.89 -13.24 22.74
C LEU A 417 24.87 -12.38 21.98
N SER A 418 23.70 -12.96 21.70
CA SER A 418 22.58 -12.23 21.12
C SER A 418 21.96 -11.26 22.13
N ARG A 419 21.09 -10.37 21.64
CA ARG A 419 20.40 -9.43 22.52
C ARG A 419 19.46 -10.15 23.47
N GLU A 420 18.73 -11.13 22.97
CA GLU A 420 17.75 -11.93 23.71
C GLU A 420 18.42 -12.74 24.83
N GLU A 421 19.62 -13.26 24.58
CA GLU A 421 20.44 -13.98 25.57
C GLU A 421 21.05 -13.05 26.63
N SER A 422 21.29 -11.79 26.27
CA SER A 422 21.84 -10.77 27.17
C SER A 422 20.81 -10.12 28.11
N VAL A 423 19.53 -10.49 28.03
CA VAL A 423 18.49 -9.89 28.86
C VAL A 423 18.73 -10.24 30.34
N GLY A 424 18.77 -9.20 31.18
CA GLY A 424 18.93 -9.36 32.62
C GLY A 424 20.33 -9.75 33.07
N CYS A 425 21.37 -9.42 32.31
CA CYS A 425 22.77 -9.43 32.76
C CYS A 425 23.46 -8.09 32.50
N LEU A 426 24.58 -7.86 33.19
CA LEU A 426 25.43 -6.70 32.98
C LEU A 426 26.45 -6.96 31.86
N ARG A 427 26.52 -6.03 30.90
CA ARG A 427 27.50 -6.04 29.80
C ARG A 427 28.85 -5.48 30.22
N ALA A 428 28.89 -4.68 31.29
CA ALA A 428 30.09 -4.12 31.89
C ALA A 428 30.14 -4.45 33.38
N ASP A 429 31.34 -4.73 33.90
CA ASP A 429 31.53 -4.97 35.34
C ASP A 429 31.58 -3.64 36.09
N ILE A 430 30.41 -3.23 36.58
CA ILE A 430 30.22 -1.97 37.30
C ILE A 430 29.89 -2.19 38.78
N THR A 431 30.00 -3.41 39.28
CA THR A 431 29.69 -3.72 40.68
C THR A 431 30.76 -4.59 41.36
N PRO A 432 31.66 -3.99 42.15
CA PRO A 432 31.65 -2.59 42.57
C PRO A 432 32.15 -1.62 41.49
N LEU A 433 31.83 -0.34 41.64
CA LEU A 433 32.46 0.74 40.88
C LEU A 433 33.93 0.85 41.30
N ASP A 434 34.83 0.47 40.41
CA ASP A 434 36.27 0.53 40.62
C ASP A 434 36.92 1.47 39.58
N PRO A 435 37.52 2.60 40.00
CA PRO A 435 38.18 3.55 39.11
C PRO A 435 39.32 2.97 38.27
N GLN A 436 39.97 1.89 38.72
CA GLN A 436 41.00 1.21 37.94
C GLN A 436 40.36 0.35 36.86
N LEU A 437 39.35 -0.46 37.18
CA LEU A 437 38.65 -1.27 36.17
C LEU A 437 37.98 -0.41 35.10
N LEU A 438 37.37 0.72 35.51
CA LEU A 438 36.80 1.69 34.58
C LEU A 438 37.84 2.37 33.69
N ARG A 439 39.11 2.48 34.11
CA ARG A 439 40.19 3.00 33.25
C ARG A 439 40.75 1.95 32.29
N GLU A 440 40.70 0.68 32.70
CA GLU A 440 41.19 -0.45 31.92
C GLU A 440 40.18 -0.89 30.84
N ASP A 441 38.89 -0.57 31.03
CA ASP A 441 37.83 -0.83 30.05
C ASP A 441 37.90 0.16 28.87
N PRO A 442 38.17 -0.31 27.63
CA PRO A 442 38.26 0.56 26.45
C PRO A 442 36.91 1.17 26.02
N GLU A 443 35.77 0.62 26.48
CA GLU A 443 34.42 1.14 26.22
C GLU A 443 33.82 1.87 27.43
N SER A 444 34.64 2.17 28.44
CA SER A 444 34.21 2.77 29.69
C SER A 444 33.45 4.07 29.51
N PHE A 445 32.38 4.23 30.28
CA PHE A 445 31.69 5.51 30.45
C PHE A 445 32.49 6.52 31.30
N LEU A 446 33.54 6.09 32.02
CA LEU A 446 34.45 6.97 32.77
C LEU A 446 35.92 6.56 32.52
N PRO A 447 36.52 6.97 31.40
CA PRO A 447 37.89 6.59 31.04
C PRO A 447 38.96 7.19 31.96
N ASP A 448 38.63 8.19 32.78
CA ASP A 448 39.49 8.72 33.84
C ASP A 448 39.29 8.01 35.20
N GLY A 449 38.29 7.12 35.29
CA GLY A 449 37.92 6.38 36.48
C GLY A 449 37.07 7.17 37.50
N PHE A 450 36.87 8.47 37.29
CA PHE A 450 36.05 9.34 38.14
C PHE A 450 35.30 10.35 37.28
N GLY A 451 34.14 10.80 37.77
CA GLY A 451 33.34 11.81 37.06
C GLY A 451 31.85 11.67 37.31
N PRO A 452 31.05 12.66 36.85
CA PRO A 452 29.60 12.58 36.84
C PRO A 452 29.12 11.58 35.77
N VAL A 453 28.01 10.91 36.06
CA VAL A 453 27.38 9.89 35.21
C VAL A 453 25.87 10.12 35.17
N ASP A 454 25.37 10.46 33.99
CA ASP A 454 23.95 10.46 33.69
C ASP A 454 23.53 9.04 33.27
N VAL A 455 22.37 8.59 33.73
CA VAL A 455 21.86 7.24 33.40
C VAL A 455 20.62 7.37 32.54
N ILE A 456 20.68 6.79 31.34
CA ILE A 456 19.63 6.87 30.34
C ILE A 456 18.93 5.52 30.25
N LEU A 457 17.61 5.54 30.45
CA LEU A 457 16.72 4.41 30.23
C LEU A 457 15.99 4.62 28.91
N ARG A 458 15.92 3.59 28.08
CA ARG A 458 15.32 3.64 26.75
C ARG A 458 14.49 2.40 26.49
N PHE A 459 13.17 2.53 26.49
CA PHE A 459 12.29 1.42 26.11
C PHE A 459 12.27 1.28 24.58
N GLU A 460 12.60 0.09 24.10
CA GLU A 460 12.52 -0.24 22.69
C GLU A 460 11.07 -0.49 22.27
N GLU A 461 10.71 0.05 21.11
CA GLU A 461 9.42 -0.17 20.51
C GLU A 461 9.16 -1.67 20.30
N ASN A 462 8.05 -2.11 20.87
CA ASN A 462 7.63 -3.49 20.79
C ASN A 462 6.11 -3.49 20.65
N LEU A 463 5.64 -3.29 19.41
CA LEU A 463 4.23 -3.09 19.11
C LEU A 463 3.37 -4.16 19.78
N PRO A 464 2.30 -3.77 20.49
CA PRO A 464 1.60 -2.49 20.39
C PRO A 464 2.10 -1.38 21.34
N ASN A 465 3.20 -1.60 22.08
CA ASN A 465 3.78 -0.60 22.97
C ASN A 465 4.76 0.29 22.20
N GLU A 466 4.49 1.59 22.16
CA GLU A 466 5.36 2.58 21.53
C GLU A 466 6.70 2.68 22.27
N GLY A 467 7.77 2.88 21.53
CA GLY A 467 9.09 3.08 22.10
C GLY A 467 10.05 3.68 21.10
N CYS A 468 11.32 3.60 21.42
CA CYS A 468 12.38 3.99 20.50
C CYS A 468 12.66 2.86 19.49
N ALA A 469 13.16 3.17 18.29
CA ALA A 469 13.73 2.16 17.38
C ALA A 469 14.85 1.35 18.08
N PRO A 470 15.30 0.19 17.60
CA PRO A 470 16.39 -0.53 18.27
C PRO A 470 17.65 0.32 18.51
N LEU A 471 18.34 0.11 19.64
CA LEU A 471 19.56 0.84 19.97
C LEU A 471 20.68 0.47 18.99
N ASP A 472 21.18 1.46 18.25
CA ASP A 472 22.41 1.30 17.47
C ASP A 472 23.63 1.63 18.35
N VAL A 473 24.28 0.60 18.88
CA VAL A 473 25.44 0.73 19.77
C VAL A 473 26.62 1.47 19.13
N THR A 474 26.71 1.51 17.80
CA THR A 474 27.79 2.21 17.10
C THR A 474 27.70 3.72 17.24
N THR A 475 26.52 4.24 17.58
CA THR A 475 26.29 5.67 17.78
C THR A 475 26.73 6.17 19.14
N LEU A 476 27.00 5.30 20.13
CA LEU A 476 27.30 5.69 21.51
C LEU A 476 28.50 6.63 21.64
N GLY A 477 29.51 6.48 20.78
CA GLY A 477 30.70 7.34 20.74
C GLY A 477 30.51 8.71 20.08
N ILE A 478 29.34 8.97 19.48
CA ILE A 478 29.05 10.25 18.82
C ILE A 478 28.82 11.34 19.88
N GLN A 479 29.53 12.45 19.77
CA GLN A 479 29.26 13.63 20.59
C GLN A 479 28.01 14.37 20.07
N GLY A 480 27.17 14.89 20.97
CA GLY A 480 25.93 15.58 20.61
C GLY A 480 24.74 14.63 20.40
N VAL A 481 24.08 14.70 19.24
CA VAL A 481 22.87 13.90 18.95
C VAL A 481 23.27 12.49 18.51
N TRP A 482 23.38 11.59 19.48
CA TRP A 482 23.70 10.17 19.24
C TRP A 482 22.45 9.29 19.22
N ASP A 483 21.48 9.56 20.11
CA ASP A 483 20.24 8.78 20.22
C ASP A 483 19.13 9.42 19.37
N ALA A 484 18.81 8.78 18.25
CA ALA A 484 17.72 9.18 17.38
C ALA A 484 16.36 9.24 18.10
N CYS A 485 16.20 8.51 19.22
CA CYS A 485 14.97 8.53 20.00
C CYS A 485 14.62 9.93 20.53
N THR A 486 15.61 10.80 20.75
CA THR A 486 15.39 12.18 21.17
C THR A 486 14.56 13.02 20.19
N SER A 487 14.48 12.58 18.92
CA SER A 487 13.68 13.22 17.87
C SER A 487 12.28 12.63 17.69
N VAL A 488 11.97 11.51 18.37
CA VAL A 488 10.67 10.86 18.28
C VAL A 488 9.65 11.66 19.12
N PRO A 489 8.50 12.07 18.56
CA PRO A 489 7.47 12.76 19.33
C PRO A 489 7.02 11.92 20.54
N GLY A 490 6.92 12.55 21.73
CA GLY A 490 6.53 11.85 22.96
C GLY A 490 7.62 10.95 23.57
N ASN A 491 8.87 11.06 23.12
CA ASN A 491 9.98 10.23 23.64
C ASN A 491 10.17 10.32 25.15
N ASP A 492 9.80 11.42 25.80
CA ASP A 492 9.84 11.60 27.25
C ASP A 492 8.91 10.62 28.02
N HIS A 493 8.03 9.93 27.31
CA HIS A 493 7.22 8.85 27.87
C HIS A 493 8.01 7.55 28.02
N PHE A 494 8.95 7.25 27.11
CA PHE A 494 9.64 5.95 27.01
C PHE A 494 11.17 6.07 26.96
N ARG A 495 11.69 7.28 27.19
CA ARG A 495 13.10 7.60 27.37
C ARG A 495 13.25 8.49 28.60
N VAL A 496 14.00 8.03 29.60
CA VAL A 496 14.19 8.75 30.86
C VAL A 496 15.68 8.99 31.08
N VAL A 497 16.04 10.20 31.48
CA VAL A 497 17.42 10.56 31.84
C VAL A 497 17.46 10.88 33.33
N MET A 498 18.27 10.11 34.06
CA MET A 498 18.65 10.37 35.44
C MET A 498 19.94 11.17 35.44
N THR A 499 19.83 12.48 35.67
CA THR A 499 21.02 13.35 35.70
C THR A 499 21.83 13.11 36.98
N HIS A 500 23.16 13.18 36.88
CA HIS A 500 24.12 12.94 37.96
C HIS A 500 23.89 13.80 39.21
N ASN A 501 23.25 14.97 39.06
CA ASN A 501 22.94 15.90 40.15
C ASN A 501 21.56 15.68 40.80
N ALA A 502 20.79 14.71 40.32
CA ALA A 502 19.49 14.34 40.84
C ALA A 502 19.47 12.83 41.12
N ASN A 503 19.06 12.03 40.14
CA ASN A 503 18.81 10.60 40.30
C ASN A 503 19.87 9.74 39.60
N GLY A 504 20.91 10.34 39.02
CA GLY A 504 22.12 9.66 38.55
C GLY A 504 23.20 9.65 39.64
N PHE A 505 24.47 9.50 39.25
CA PHE A 505 25.57 9.50 40.22
C PHE A 505 26.85 10.15 39.72
N ALA A 506 27.80 10.34 40.63
CA ALA A 506 29.17 10.73 40.35
C ALA A 506 30.10 9.84 41.16
N LEU A 507 31.11 9.26 40.51
CA LEU A 507 32.18 8.53 41.17
C LEU A 507 33.27 9.52 41.57
N ILE A 508 33.48 9.67 42.88
CA ILE A 508 34.40 10.66 43.45
C ILE A 508 35.61 9.98 44.11
N GLY A 509 36.79 10.56 43.88
CA GLY A 509 38.02 10.16 44.56
C GLY A 509 38.08 10.71 45.99
N ARG A 510 38.75 9.97 46.89
CA ARG A 510 39.15 10.52 48.19
C ARG A 510 40.52 11.16 48.06
N THR A 511 40.60 12.48 48.17
CA THR A 511 41.88 13.18 48.34
C THR A 511 42.29 13.14 49.81
N SER A 512 43.37 12.43 50.11
CA SER A 512 44.07 12.52 51.40
C SER A 512 45.29 13.40 51.20
N LEU A 513 45.36 14.55 51.87
CA LEU A 513 46.56 15.37 51.95
C LEU A 513 47.31 14.95 53.22
N ASP A 514 48.40 14.21 53.06
CA ASP A 514 49.36 13.98 54.13
C ASP A 514 50.43 15.07 54.04
N VAL A 515 50.61 15.84 55.10
CA VAL A 515 51.62 16.90 55.18
C VAL A 515 52.68 16.39 56.14
N ASP A 516 53.79 15.90 55.60
CA ASP A 516 54.97 15.57 56.40
C ASP A 516 55.52 16.85 57.06
N ASP A 517 55.76 16.80 58.38
CA ASP A 517 56.30 17.90 59.21
C ASP A 517 57.73 18.33 58.82
#